data_AF-A0A1M4XWA3-F1
#
_entry.id   AF-A0A1M4XWA3-F1
#
_cell.length_a   1.000
_cell.length_b   1.000
_cell.length_c   1.000
_cell.angle_alpha   90.00
_cell.angle_beta   90.00
_cell.angle_gamma   90.00
#
_symmetry.space_group_name_H-M   'P 1'
#
loop_
_entity.id
_entity.type
_entity.pdbx_description
1 polymer ?
#
loop_
_entity_poly.entity_id
_entity_poly.type
_entity_poly.pdbx_seq_one_letter_code
_entity_poly.pdbx_strand_id
1 'polypeptide(L)' 'MKEILLSTVSGFAVGLLFAKLKLPVPAPPTLAGVMGIVGMFLGYMLAMRFGVR' A
#
# COMPACT_ATOMS: atom_id res chain seq x y z
N MET A 1 5.90 2.53 -15.23
CA MET A 1 7.04 2.97 -14.38
C MET A 1 6.79 4.35 -13.78
N LYS A 2 6.29 5.31 -14.57
CA LYS A 2 5.90 6.63 -14.07
C LYS A 2 4.85 6.54 -12.95
N GLU A 3 3.91 5.63 -13.10
CA GLU A 3 2.81 5.36 -12.16
C GLU A 3 3.34 4.89 -10.80
N ILE A 4 4.34 4.00 -10.80
CA ILE A 4 4.99 3.49 -9.57
C ILE A 4 5.70 4.62 -8.84
N LEU A 5 6.43 5.46 -9.58
CA LEU A 5 7.14 6.59 -8.99
C LEU A 5 6.16 7.62 -8.42
N LEU A 6 5.13 7.98 -9.19
CA LEU A 6 4.11 8.94 -8.77
C LEU A 6 3.29 8.45 -7.59
N SER A 7 2.90 7.17 -7.55
CA SER A 7 2.17 6.59 -6.42
C SER A 7 3.03 6.53 -5.16
N THR A 8 4.32 6.21 -5.29
CA THR A 8 5.28 6.19 -4.18
C THR A 8 5.47 7.60 -3.60
N VAL A 9 5.71 8.60 -4.45
CA VAL A 9 5.89 10.00 -4.03
C VAL A 9 4.60 10.54 -3.40
N SER A 10 3.44 10.23 -3.99
CA SER A 10 2.14 10.66 -3.46
C SER A 10 1.88 10.04 -2.09
N GLY A 11 2.09 8.73 -1.94
CA GLY A 11 1.94 8.04 -0.65
C GLY A 11 2.88 8.58 0.43
N PHE A 12 4.14 8.85 0.06
CA PHE A 12 5.11 9.47 0.95
C PHE A 12 4.69 10.87 1.40
N ALA A 13 4.26 11.72 0.46
CA ALA A 13 3.83 13.09 0.77
C ALA A 13 2.57 13.11 1.65
N VAL A 14 1.59 12.24 1.37
CA VAL A 14 0.39 12.08 2.20
C VAL A 14 0.75 11.59 3.60
N GLY A 15 1.64 10.60 3.71
CA GLY A 15 2.12 10.10 5.01
C GLY A 15 2.77 11.20 5.86
N LEU A 16 3.66 12.00 5.25
CA LEU A 16 4.28 13.15 5.92
C LEU A 16 3.26 14.21 6.34
N LEU A 17 2.28 14.52 5.47
CA LEU A 17 1.24 15.50 5.77
C LEU A 17 0.40 15.07 6.97
N PHE A 18 -0.05 13.82 7.01
CA PHE A 18 -0.87 13.30 8.11
C PHE A 18 -0.08 13.23 9.42
N ALA A 19 1.20 12.83 9.37
CA ALA A 19 2.08 12.86 10.52
C ALA A 19 2.27 14.30 11.05
N LYS A 20 2.48 15.27 10.16
CA LYS A 20 2.63 16.70 10.52
C LYS A 20 1.36 17.26 11.15
N LEU A 21 0.19 16.90 10.63
CA LEU A 21 -1.12 17.35 11.14
C LEU A 21 -1.62 16.51 12.34
N LYS A 22 -0.87 15.47 12.75
CA LYS A 22 -1.27 14.51 13.81
C LYS A 22 -2.64 13.87 13.55
N LEU A 23 -2.98 13.67 12.28
CA LEU A 23 -4.23 13.03 11.88
C LEU A 23 -4.03 11.51 11.85
N PRO A 24 -5.08 10.72 12.15
CA PRO A 24 -5.02 9.28 11.92
C PRO A 24 -4.78 9.00 10.44
N VAL A 25 -3.76 8.20 10.14
CA VAL A 25 -3.40 7.87 8.76
C VAL A 25 -4.46 6.92 8.16
N PRO A 26 -4.92 7.12 6.90
CA PRO A 26 -5.92 6.23 6.29
C PRO A 26 -5.37 4.84 5.98
N ALA A 27 -4.04 4.73 5.78
CA ALA A 27 -3.32 3.49 5.55
C ALA A 27 -2.95 2.79 6.87
N PRO A 28 -2.70 1.46 6.86
CA PRO A 28 -2.36 0.72 8.07
C PRO A 28 -1.09 1.30 8.73
N PRO A 29 -1.16 1.70 10.02
CA PRO A 29 -0.03 2.34 10.70
C PRO A 29 1.01 1.34 11.23
N THR A 30 0.74 0.03 11.15
CA THR A 30 1.62 -1.03 11.66
C THR A 30 2.25 -1.81 10.53
N LEU A 31 3.48 -2.30 10.75
CA LEU A 31 4.14 -3.21 9.82
C LEU A 31 3.28 -4.45 9.54
N ALA A 32 2.60 -5.00 10.56
CA ALA A 32 1.70 -6.12 10.40
C ALA A 32 0.56 -5.81 9.40
N GLY A 33 -0.05 -4.63 9.49
CA GLY A 33 -1.08 -4.19 8.54
C GLY A 33 -0.55 -4.02 7.11
N VAL A 34 0.65 -3.45 6.96
CA VAL A 34 1.32 -3.34 5.65
C VAL A 34 1.61 -4.73 5.06
N MET A 35 2.11 -5.66 5.87
CA MET A 35 2.36 -7.04 5.44
C MET A 35 1.07 -7.76 5.03
N GLY A 36 -0.08 -7.44 5.63
CA GLY A 36 -1.38 -7.93 5.19
C GLY A 36 -1.70 -7.52 3.75
N ILE A 37 -1.46 -6.26 3.37
CA ILE A 37 -1.65 -5.77 2.00
C ILE A 37 -0.69 -6.48 1.02
N VAL A 38 0.58 -6.64 1.41
CA VAL A 38 1.56 -7.38 0.61
C VAL A 38 1.11 -8.82 0.39
N GLY A 39 0.65 -9.50 1.43
CA GLY A 39 0.12 -10.87 1.36
C GLY A 39 -1.10 -10.97 0.44
N MET A 40 -2.04 -10.03 0.50
CA MET A 40 -3.19 -9.96 -0.40
C MET A 40 -2.76 -9.80 -1.86
N PHE A 41 -1.81 -8.91 -2.15
CA PHE A 41 -1.29 -8.71 -3.50
C PHE A 41 -0.62 -9.98 -4.04
N LEU A 42 0.26 -10.61 -3.25
CA LEU A 42 0.93 -11.86 -3.63
C LEU A 42 -0.07 -13.01 -3.84
N GLY A 43 -1.05 -13.14 -2.94
CA GLY A 43 -2.13 -14.13 -3.06
C GLY A 43 -2.96 -13.93 -4.31
N TYR A 44 -3.33 -12.68 -4.64
CA TYR A 44 -4.03 -12.35 -5.88
C TYR A 44 -3.19 -12.68 -7.12
N MET A 45 -1.91 -12.31 -7.14
CA MET A 45 -1.00 -12.67 -8.23
C MET A 45 -0.90 -14.20 -8.42
N LEU A 46 -0.87 -14.95 -7.32
CA LEU A 46 -0.83 -16.40 -7.34
C LEU A 46 -2.14 -16.98 -7.88
N ALA A 47 -3.29 -16.49 -7.41
CA ALA A 47 -4.60 -16.90 -7.89
C ALA A 47 -4.78 -16.65 -9.39
N MET A 48 -4.32 -15.49 -9.87
CA MET A 48 -4.29 -15.14 -11.30
C MET A 48 -3.47 -16.13 -12.13
N ARG A 49 -2.34 -16.63 -11.59
CA ARG A 49 -1.52 -17.65 -12.26
C ARG A 49 -2.19 -19.02 -12.29
N PHE A 50 -3.05 -19.33 -11.31
CA PHE A 50 -3.80 -20.59 -11.24
C PHE A 50 -5.16 -20.54 -11.94
N GLY A 51 -5.46 -19.48 -12.70
CA GLY A 51 -6.67 -19.41 -13.53
C GLY A 51 -7.97 -19.17 -12.76
N VAL A 52 -7.87 -18.76 -11.50
CA VAL A 52 -9.01 -18.25 -10.74
C VAL A 52 -9.34 -16.87 -11.32
N ARG A 53 -10.31 -16.83 -12.25
CA ARG A 53 -10.83 -15.60 -12.84
C ARG A 53 -11.89 -14.99 -11.95
#